data_AF-A0A2U3L4E6-F1
#
_entry.id   AF-A0A2U3L4E6-F1
#
_cell.length_a   1.000
_cell.length_b   1.000
_cell.length_c   1.000
_cell.angle_alpha   90.00
_cell.angle_beta   90.00
_cell.angle_gamma   90.00
#
_symmetry.space_group_name_H-M   'P 1'
#
loop_
_entity.id
_entity.type
_entity.pdbx_description
1 polymer ?
#
loop_
_entity_poly.entity_id
_entity_poly.type
_entity_poly.pdbx_seq_one_letter_code
_entity_poly.pdbx_strand_id
1 'polypeptide(L)' 'MPRRKKPRRFEAVTAVKELARERVGTPPAGKVVPNKKKLPEKHKPTLGKILGEE' A
#
# COMPACT_ATOMS: atom_id res chain seq x y z
N MET A 1 -14.79 18.87 30.53
CA MET A 1 -15.89 17.93 30.20
C MET A 1 -15.52 17.18 28.93
N PRO A 2 -15.39 15.84 28.94
CA PRO A 2 -15.15 15.08 27.73
C PRO A 2 -16.32 15.29 26.75
N ARG A 3 -16.01 15.75 25.53
CA ARG A 3 -17.01 16.01 24.50
C ARG A 3 -17.64 14.70 24.02
N ARG A 4 -18.97 14.66 23.88
CA ARG A 4 -19.68 13.51 23.28
C ARG A 4 -19.17 13.27 21.86
N LYS A 5 -18.73 12.05 21.58
CA LYS A 5 -18.27 11.64 20.25
C LYS A 5 -19.49 11.50 19.32
N LYS A 6 -19.35 11.96 18.08
CA LYS A 6 -20.41 11.81 17.06
C LYS A 6 -20.59 10.32 16.72
N PRO A 7 -21.83 9.84 16.49
CA PRO A 7 -22.08 8.46 16.10
C PRO A 7 -21.42 8.19 14.74
N ARG A 8 -20.66 7.11 14.64
CA ARG A 8 -20.00 6.69 13.40
C ARG A 8 -20.94 5.75 12.66
N ARG A 9 -21.44 6.21 11.51
CA ARG A 9 -22.45 5.50 10.70
C ARG A 9 -21.97 4.16 10.11
N PHE A 10 -20.66 3.90 10.10
CA PHE A 10 -20.05 2.75 9.40
C PHE A 10 -19.38 1.73 10.34
N GLU A 11 -19.76 1.70 11.62
CA GLU A 11 -19.19 0.76 12.61
C GLU A 11 -19.73 -0.67 12.50
N ALA A 12 -20.92 -0.86 11.92
CA ALA A 12 -21.47 -2.20 11.72
C ALA A 12 -20.55 -3.06 10.84
N VAL A 13 -19.98 -2.46 9.78
CA VAL A 13 -19.06 -3.15 8.87
C VAL A 13 -17.74 -3.49 9.56
N THR A 14 -17.26 -2.67 10.49
CA THR A 14 -16.04 -2.97 11.25
C THR A 14 -16.28 -4.12 12.22
N ALA A 15 -17.39 -4.11 12.96
CA ALA A 15 -17.75 -5.20 13.87
C ALA A 15 -17.93 -6.55 13.14
N VAL A 16 -18.57 -6.55 11.97
CA VAL A 16 -18.70 -7.75 11.13
C VAL A 16 -17.34 -8.28 10.68
N LYS A 17 -16.43 -7.39 10.26
CA LYS A 17 -15.08 -7.78 9.83
C LYS A 17 -14.23 -8.30 10.99
N GLU A 18 -14.40 -7.77 12.20
CA GLU A 18 -13.72 -8.24 13.41
C GLU A 18 -14.20 -9.63 13.81
N LEU A 19 -15.52 -9.83 13.90
CA LEU A 19 -16.12 -11.14 14.18
C LEU A 19 -15.71 -12.21 13.15
N ALA A 20 -15.63 -11.85 11.87
CA ALA A 20 -15.15 -12.75 10.83
C ALA A 20 -13.68 -13.16 11.05
N ARG A 21 -12.82 -12.21 11.47
CA ARG A 21 -11.40 -12.49 11.77
C ARG A 21 -11.23 -13.38 13.01
N GLU A 22 -12.09 -13.25 14.01
CA GLU A 22 -12.09 -14.13 15.19
C GLU A 22 -12.45 -15.58 14.83
N ARG A 23 -13.38 -15.79 13.89
CA ARG A 23 -13.85 -17.13 13.50
C ARG A 23 -13.01 -17.79 12.41
N VAL A 24 -12.63 -17.03 11.39
CA VAL A 24 -11.99 -17.54 10.16
C VAL A 24 -10.47 -17.29 10.17
N GLY A 25 -10.00 -16.38 11.03
CA GLY A 25 -8.62 -15.93 11.06
C GLY A 25 -8.39 -14.66 10.26
N THR A 26 -7.29 -13.98 10.56
CA THR A 26 -6.86 -12.77 9.85
C THR A 26 -6.32 -13.13 8.47
N PRO A 27 -6.75 -12.46 7.38
CA PRO A 27 -6.11 -12.65 6.09
C PRO A 27 -4.63 -12.26 6.18
N PRO A 28 -3.74 -12.93 5.43
CA PRO A 28 -2.33 -12.59 5.41
C PRO A 28 -2.16 -11.13 5.00
N ALA A 29 -1.17 -10.46 5.59
CA ALA A 29 -0.85 -9.08 5.23
C ALA A 29 -0.61 -8.99 3.72
N GLY A 30 -1.18 -7.96 3.08
CA GLY A 30 -0.96 -7.71 1.67
C GLY A 30 0.54 -7.58 1.41
N LYS A 31 1.10 -8.51 0.62
CA LYS A 31 2.50 -8.45 0.23
C LYS A 31 2.65 -7.40 -0.85
N VAL A 32 3.47 -6.38 -0.62
CA VAL A 32 3.92 -5.49 -1.69
C VAL A 32 4.79 -6.34 -2.61
N VAL A 33 4.26 -6.70 -3.79
CA VAL A 33 5.03 -7.42 -4.80
C VAL A 33 5.92 -6.39 -5.50
N PRO A 34 7.25 -6.41 -5.30
CA PRO A 34 8.12 -5.53 -6.05
C PRO A 34 7.99 -5.89 -7.54
N ASN A 35 7.78 -4.86 -8.37
CA ASN A 35 7.79 -5.04 -9.81
C ASN A 35 9.17 -5.57 -10.23
N LYS A 36 9.22 -6.83 -10.68
CA LYS A 36 10.47 -7.49 -11.10
C LYS A 36 11.15 -6.78 -12.28
N LYS A 37 10.38 -6.02 -13.07
CA LYS A 37 10.89 -5.31 -14.24
C LYS A 37 11.42 -3.95 -13.79
N LYS A 38 12.75 -3.79 -13.81
CA LYS A 38 13.35 -2.45 -13.88
C LYS A 38 12.90 -1.83 -15.19
N LEU A 39 12.21 -0.70 -15.11
CA LEU A 39 11.87 0.06 -16.31
C LEU A 39 13.17 0.47 -17.00
N PRO A 40 13.29 0.31 -18.32
CA PRO A 40 14.46 0.83 -19.04
C PRO A 40 14.56 2.35 -18.83
N GLU A 41 15.77 2.90 -18.93
CA GLU A 41 15.93 4.35 -18.94
C GLU A 41 15.05 4.93 -20.06
N LYS A 42 14.13 5.81 -19.69
CA LYS A 42 13.16 6.41 -20.62
C LYS A 42 13.83 7.33 -21.64
N HIS A 43 15.03 7.79 -21.33
CA HIS A 43 15.72 8.84 -22.07
C HIS A 43 16.94 8.28 -22.79
N LYS A 44 17.28 8.94 -23.91
CA LYS A 44 18.55 8.69 -24.60
C LYS A 44 19.72 9.01 -23.67
N PRO A 45 20.86 8.30 -23.80
CA PRO A 45 22.06 8.61 -23.03
C PRO A 45 22.52 10.04 -23.30
N THR A 46 23.00 10.73 -22.27
CA THR A 46 23.63 12.04 -22.38
C THR A 46 24.99 11.93 -23.07
N LEU A 47 25.50 13.04 -23.61
CA LEU A 47 26.80 13.06 -24.29
C LEU A 47 27.93 12.52 -23.39
N GLY A 48 27.95 12.84 -22.09
CA GLY A 48 28.93 12.27 -21.14
C GLY A 48 28.89 10.74 -21.06
N LYS A 49 27.69 10.14 -21.00
CA LYS A 49 27.53 8.67 -21.05
C LYS A 49 28.01 8.05 -22.37
N ILE A 50 27.89 8.79 -23.47
CA ILE A 50 28.34 8.34 -24.81
C ILE A 50 29.86 8.46 -24.93
N LEU A 51 30.44 9.50 -24.35
CA LEU A 51 31.87 9.79 -24.39
C LEU A 51 32.68 9.06 -23.29
N GLY A 52 32.01 8.37 -22.37
CA GLY A 52 32.67 7.63 -21.27
C GLY A 52 33.29 8.56 -20.21
N GLU A 53 32.88 9.82 -20.19
CA GLU A 53 33.21 10.79 -19.16
C GLU A 53 32.12 10.65 -18.09
N GLU A 54 32.44 9.98 -16.97
CA GLU A 54 31.53 9.87 -15.81
C GLU A 54 31.17 11.25 -15.24
#